data_AF-A0AAW1KSJ0-F1
#
_entry.id   AF-A0AAW1KSJ0-F1
#
_cell.length_a   1.000
_cell.length_b   1.000
_cell.length_c   1.000
_cell.angle_alpha   90.00
_cell.angle_beta   90.00
_cell.angle_gamma   90.00
#
_symmetry.space_group_name_H-M   'P 1'
#
loop_
_entity.id
_entity.type
_entity.pdbx_description
1 polymer ?
#
loop_
_entity_poly.entity_id
_entity_poly.type
_entity_poly.pdbx_seq_one_letter_code
_entity_poly.pdbx_strand_id
1 'polypeptide(L)'
;MEDIAFCIEMLSQTLYTKLEQYSQSKWIIAGDFNARVGQLNQLEESQSKWIIAGDFNARVGQLNQLEEEVTGNCYLTSVRNSRDYLTNNRGKNLIEAMESNGFLLANGRTPSDSPADYTYVSKTGSSVIDLLFLNDPSGLRDLSVVDFLHSSPHLPVIVEMATDVVYANQKDEKEMATQYIFRWDEGKVSKWLPM
;
A
#
# COMPACT_ATOMS: atom_id res chain seq x y z
N MET A 1 -7.53 3.16 23.59
CA MET A 1 -7.94 2.38 22.40
C MET A 1 -8.23 3.44 21.36
N GLU A 2 -7.26 3.79 20.53
CA GLU A 2 -7.44 4.88 19.55
C GLU A 2 -8.59 4.53 18.62
N ASP A 3 -9.52 5.48 18.49
CA ASP A 3 -10.78 5.34 17.79
C ASP A 3 -10.53 5.14 16.29
N ILE A 4 -11.21 4.16 15.70
CA ILE A 4 -11.17 3.84 14.27
C ILE A 4 -11.48 5.07 13.42
N ALA A 5 -12.33 5.98 13.93
CA ALA A 5 -12.69 7.26 13.32
C ALA A 5 -11.45 8.13 13.00
N PHE A 6 -10.51 8.19 13.94
CA PHE A 6 -9.36 9.08 13.88
C PHE A 6 -8.38 8.71 12.75
N CYS A 7 -8.09 7.42 12.60
CA CYS A 7 -7.09 6.99 11.64
C CYS A 7 -7.57 7.09 10.19
N ILE A 8 -8.88 7.03 9.95
CA ILE A 8 -9.51 7.30 8.65
C ILE A 8 -9.33 8.75 8.28
N GLU A 9 -9.66 9.64 9.21
CA GLU A 9 -9.59 11.07 9.02
C GLU A 9 -8.15 11.44 8.69
N MET A 10 -7.18 10.85 9.40
CA MET A 10 -5.77 11.02 9.12
C MET A 10 -5.37 10.53 7.71
N LEU A 11 -5.80 9.35 7.27
CA LEU A 11 -5.52 8.86 5.90
C LEU A 11 -6.13 9.82 4.88
N SER A 12 -7.39 10.22 5.09
CA SER A 12 -8.14 11.09 4.18
C SER A 12 -7.50 12.46 4.05
N GLN A 13 -7.16 13.10 5.17
CA GLN A 13 -6.46 14.39 5.21
C GLN A 13 -5.08 14.27 4.57
N THR A 14 -4.38 13.15 4.76
CA THR A 14 -3.07 12.91 4.13
C THR A 14 -3.22 12.82 2.61
N LEU A 15 -4.14 12.00 2.10
CA LEU A 15 -4.41 11.88 0.67
C LEU A 15 -4.78 13.24 0.09
N TYR A 16 -5.76 13.94 0.67
CA TYR A 16 -6.22 15.25 0.21
C TYR A 16 -5.08 16.29 0.17
N THR A 17 -4.35 16.47 1.28
CA THR A 17 -3.26 17.47 1.37
C THR A 17 -2.15 17.16 0.38
N LYS A 18 -1.85 15.87 0.15
CA LYS A 18 -0.78 15.44 -0.74
C LYS A 18 -1.21 15.45 -2.21
N LEU A 19 -2.48 15.21 -2.52
CA LEU A 19 -3.03 15.40 -3.87
C LEU A 19 -2.83 16.83 -4.35
N GLU A 20 -3.15 17.84 -3.53
CA GLU A 20 -2.91 19.24 -3.88
C GLU A 20 -1.41 19.52 -4.08
N GLN A 21 -0.57 19.03 -3.17
CA GLN A 21 0.89 19.26 -3.21
C GLN A 21 1.57 18.58 -4.41
N TYR A 22 1.07 17.42 -4.85
CA TYR A 22 1.71 16.57 -5.86
C TYR A 22 0.82 16.32 -7.08
N SER A 23 -0.08 17.25 -7.40
CA SER A 23 -1.04 17.15 -8.51
C SER A 23 -0.45 16.84 -9.89
N GLN A 24 0.85 17.10 -10.09
CA GLN A 24 1.57 16.80 -11.34
C GLN A 24 2.28 15.42 -11.34
N SER A 25 2.27 14.70 -10.22
CA SER A 25 2.98 13.42 -10.07
C SER A 25 2.16 12.26 -10.63
N LYS A 26 2.80 11.39 -11.43
CA LYS A 26 2.14 10.20 -11.99
C LYS A 26 1.84 9.13 -10.93
N TRP A 27 2.74 8.96 -9.96
CA TRP A 27 2.62 8.00 -8.86
C TRP A 27 2.94 8.67 -7.54
N ILE A 28 2.16 8.39 -6.51
CA ILE A 28 2.41 8.82 -5.13
C ILE A 28 2.56 7.56 -4.26
N ILE A 29 3.72 7.43 -3.62
CA ILE A 29 4.03 6.32 -2.72
C ILE A 29 3.99 6.85 -1.28
N ALA A 30 3.17 6.26 -0.44
CA ALA A 30 3.04 6.59 0.98
C ALA A 30 3.26 5.33 1.84
N GLY A 31 3.95 5.48 2.98
CA GLY A 31 4.22 4.32 3.82
C GLY A 31 4.81 4.58 5.20
N ASP A 32 4.71 3.56 6.06
CA ASP A 32 4.97 3.59 7.52
C ASP A 32 4.40 4.82 8.23
N PHE A 33 3.09 4.77 8.46
CA PHE A 33 2.41 5.30 9.64
C PHE A 33 1.37 4.28 10.12
N ASN A 34 1.84 3.22 10.77
CA ASN A 34 1.11 2.22 11.58
C ASN A 34 -0.45 2.26 11.51
N ALA A 35 -0.99 1.71 10.42
CA ALA A 35 -2.37 1.92 10.00
C ALA A 35 -3.47 1.40 10.94
N ARG A 36 -4.58 2.15 11.02
CA ARG A 36 -5.93 1.69 11.43
C ARG A 36 -6.94 2.42 10.55
N VAL A 37 -8.07 1.80 10.20
CA VAL A 37 -8.98 2.35 9.16
C VAL A 37 -10.44 2.02 9.47
N GLY A 38 -11.35 2.82 8.93
CA GLY A 38 -12.82 2.74 8.92
C GLY A 38 -13.46 3.71 7.89
N GLN A 39 -14.72 4.10 8.10
CA GLN A 39 -15.62 4.57 7.04
C GLN A 39 -15.33 5.97 6.44
N LEU A 40 -15.24 6.01 5.11
CA LEU A 40 -15.17 7.22 4.29
C LEU A 40 -16.48 7.46 3.54
N ASN A 41 -16.91 8.73 3.45
CA ASN A 41 -17.90 9.18 2.49
C ASN A 41 -17.17 9.88 1.33
N GLN A 42 -17.20 9.22 0.16
CA GLN A 42 -17.01 9.73 -1.21
C GLN A 42 -15.79 10.62 -1.49
N LEU A 43 -14.73 10.02 -2.04
CA LEU A 43 -13.70 10.73 -2.82
C LEU A 43 -14.16 10.79 -4.28
N GLU A 44 -14.49 11.97 -4.79
CA GLU A 44 -14.67 12.21 -6.23
C GLU A 44 -13.43 12.88 -6.84
N GLU A 45 -12.89 12.15 -7.82
CA GLU A 45 -12.06 12.45 -9.00
C GLU A 45 -11.12 13.67 -9.02
N SER A 46 -9.85 13.40 -8.71
CA SER A 46 -8.76 13.68 -9.67
C SER A 46 -7.74 12.54 -9.60
N GLN A 47 -7.53 11.87 -10.75
CA GLN A 47 -6.93 10.53 -10.88
C GLN A 47 -5.40 10.50 -10.65
N SER A 48 -4.94 10.72 -9.42
CA SER A 48 -3.56 10.35 -9.05
C SER A 48 -3.49 8.85 -8.74
N LYS A 49 -2.41 8.18 -9.18
CA LYS A 49 -2.16 6.78 -8.87
C LYS A 49 -1.40 6.68 -7.54
N TRP A 50 -1.97 5.93 -6.61
CA TRP A 50 -1.50 5.80 -5.23
C TRP A 50 -0.98 4.40 -4.98
N ILE A 51 0.14 4.34 -4.26
CA ILE A 51 0.65 3.14 -3.61
C ILE A 51 0.76 3.45 -2.13
N ILE A 52 0.09 2.65 -1.31
CA ILE A 52 0.16 2.73 0.15
C ILE A 52 0.80 1.44 0.63
N ALA A 53 1.99 1.51 1.21
CA ALA A 53 2.76 0.34 1.62
C ALA A 53 3.40 0.48 3.00
N GLY A 54 3.64 -0.61 3.72
CA GLY A 54 4.39 -0.59 4.98
C GLY A 54 3.83 -1.54 6.01
N ASP A 55 4.29 -1.44 7.27
CA ASP A 55 3.81 -2.28 8.37
C ASP A 55 2.44 -1.82 8.88
N PHE A 56 1.42 -2.62 8.62
CA PHE A 56 0.05 -2.38 9.11
C PHE A 56 -0.23 -3.05 10.45
N ASN A 57 0.65 -3.95 10.92
CA ASN A 57 0.41 -4.84 12.06
C ASN A 57 -0.99 -5.49 12.00
N ALA A 58 -1.44 -5.80 10.77
CA ALA A 58 -2.78 -6.27 10.44
C ALA A 58 -2.66 -7.55 9.62
N ARG A 59 -3.28 -8.63 10.11
CA ARG A 59 -3.27 -9.92 9.41
C ARG A 59 -4.57 -10.06 8.66
N VAL A 60 -4.49 -10.15 7.34
CA VAL A 60 -5.67 -10.12 6.45
C VAL A 60 -6.10 -11.51 5.97
N GLY A 61 -5.34 -12.57 6.27
CA GLY A 61 -5.70 -13.95 5.94
C GLY A 61 -5.85 -14.16 4.44
N GLN A 62 -7.09 -14.42 3.97
CA GLN A 62 -7.45 -14.59 2.55
C GLN A 62 -8.43 -13.51 2.03
N LEU A 63 -8.62 -12.40 2.77
CA LEU A 63 -9.52 -11.29 2.39
C LEU A 63 -9.04 -10.52 1.13
N ASN A 64 -9.91 -9.64 0.61
CA ASN A 64 -9.69 -8.84 -0.60
C ASN A 64 -9.57 -9.68 -1.87
N GLN A 65 -10.55 -10.56 -2.14
CA GLN A 65 -10.68 -11.25 -3.42
C GLN A 65 -11.34 -10.31 -4.44
N LEU A 66 -10.94 -10.39 -5.71
CA LEU A 66 -11.44 -9.53 -6.77
C LEU A 66 -12.13 -10.37 -7.85
N GLU A 67 -13.06 -9.76 -8.56
CA GLU A 67 -13.59 -10.32 -9.80
C GLU A 67 -12.54 -10.21 -10.92
N GLU A 68 -12.57 -11.13 -11.88
CA GLU A 68 -11.55 -11.23 -12.94
C GLU A 68 -11.48 -9.96 -13.81
N GLU A 69 -12.61 -9.28 -13.95
CA GLU A 69 -12.77 -8.05 -14.72
C GLU A 69 -11.97 -6.87 -14.13
N VAL A 70 -11.72 -6.86 -12.81
CA VAL A 70 -10.98 -5.79 -12.12
C VAL A 70 -9.49 -5.80 -12.48
N THR A 71 -8.94 -6.96 -12.83
CA THR A 71 -7.51 -7.13 -13.14
C THR A 71 -7.21 -7.11 -14.65
N GLY A 72 -8.21 -6.81 -15.49
CA GLY A 72 -8.06 -6.84 -16.96
C GLY A 72 -6.88 -6.00 -17.46
N ASN A 73 -5.89 -6.67 -18.07
CA ASN A 73 -4.65 -6.13 -18.65
C ASN A 73 -3.51 -5.73 -17.68
N CYS A 74 -3.54 -6.11 -16.39
CA CYS A 74 -2.41 -5.90 -15.48
C CYS A 74 -1.67 -7.21 -15.13
N TYR A 75 -0.57 -7.11 -14.38
CA TYR A 75 0.25 -8.27 -13.95
C TYR A 75 -0.32 -9.00 -12.72
N LEU A 76 -1.46 -8.55 -12.21
CA LEU A 76 -2.06 -9.08 -10.98
C LEU A 76 -3.10 -10.13 -11.33
N THR A 77 -3.11 -11.22 -10.59
CA THR A 77 -4.22 -12.19 -10.62
C THR A 77 -5.42 -11.64 -9.85
N SER A 78 -6.65 -11.99 -10.27
CA SER A 78 -7.91 -11.65 -9.58
C SER A 78 -8.16 -12.47 -8.32
N VAL A 79 -7.61 -13.68 -8.26
CA VAL A 79 -7.54 -14.50 -7.05
C VAL A 79 -6.28 -14.15 -6.27
N ARG A 80 -6.44 -13.91 -4.96
CA ARG A 80 -5.33 -13.70 -4.03
C ARG A 80 -5.12 -14.93 -3.18
N ASN A 81 -3.87 -15.29 -2.94
CA ASN A 81 -3.53 -16.31 -1.95
C ASN A 81 -2.43 -15.81 -1.00
N SER A 82 -2.38 -16.33 0.22
CA SER A 82 -1.44 -15.91 1.28
C SER A 82 -0.96 -17.11 2.09
N ARG A 83 0.33 -17.11 2.48
CA ARG A 83 0.86 -18.09 3.45
C ARG A 83 0.34 -17.84 4.87
N ASP A 84 0.04 -16.59 5.20
CA ASP A 84 -0.64 -16.23 6.45
C ASP A 84 -2.16 -16.33 6.28
N TYR A 85 -2.75 -17.40 6.83
CA TYR A 85 -4.20 -17.64 6.80
C TYR A 85 -4.96 -16.94 7.94
N LEU A 86 -4.26 -16.34 8.91
CA LEU A 86 -4.93 -15.74 10.05
C LEU A 86 -5.44 -14.35 9.69
N THR A 87 -6.67 -14.08 10.13
CA THR A 87 -7.28 -12.75 10.02
C THR A 87 -7.53 -12.22 11.42
N ASN A 88 -7.04 -11.01 11.73
CA ASN A 88 -7.36 -10.31 12.96
C ASN A 88 -8.34 -9.15 12.72
N ASN A 89 -8.90 -8.56 13.78
CA ASN A 89 -9.87 -7.46 13.65
C ASN A 89 -9.28 -6.24 12.92
N ARG A 90 -7.98 -5.96 13.11
CA ARG A 90 -7.29 -4.89 12.37
C ARG A 90 -7.29 -5.17 10.87
N GLY A 91 -7.00 -6.40 10.47
CA GLY A 91 -7.02 -6.83 9.07
C GLY A 91 -8.39 -6.72 8.42
N LYS A 92 -9.47 -7.09 9.14
CA LYS A 92 -10.84 -6.92 8.63
C LYS A 92 -11.16 -5.46 8.33
N ASN A 93 -10.93 -4.59 9.33
CA ASN A 93 -11.23 -3.16 9.22
C ASN A 93 -10.36 -2.47 8.15
N LEU A 94 -9.10 -2.88 8.04
CA LEU A 94 -8.18 -2.39 7.02
C LEU A 94 -8.68 -2.72 5.61
N ILE A 95 -9.04 -3.98 5.35
CA ILE A 95 -9.52 -4.40 4.03
C ILE A 95 -10.82 -3.68 3.67
N GLU A 96 -11.80 -3.66 4.57
CA GLU A 96 -13.09 -3.00 4.33
C GLU A 96 -12.91 -1.53 3.92
N ALA A 97 -12.02 -0.82 4.61
CA ALA A 97 -11.77 0.57 4.30
C ALA A 97 -10.97 0.77 3.00
N MET A 98 -9.96 -0.06 2.73
CA MET A 98 -9.20 0.02 1.48
C MET A 98 -10.11 -0.25 0.28
N GLU A 99 -10.93 -1.31 0.33
CA GLU A 99 -11.91 -1.65 -0.71
C GLU A 99 -12.91 -0.52 -0.95
N SER A 100 -13.44 0.07 0.14
CA SER A 100 -14.38 1.19 0.05
C SER A 100 -13.77 2.45 -0.57
N ASN A 101 -12.43 2.55 -0.58
CA ASN A 101 -11.68 3.65 -1.19
C ASN A 101 -11.10 3.29 -2.56
N GLY A 102 -11.52 2.17 -3.16
CA GLY A 102 -11.05 1.72 -4.47
C GLY A 102 -9.59 1.22 -4.47
N PHE A 103 -9.05 0.88 -3.29
CA PHE A 103 -7.73 0.26 -3.19
C PHE A 103 -7.86 -1.26 -3.17
N LEU A 104 -6.95 -1.91 -3.90
CA LEU A 104 -6.76 -3.35 -3.88
C LEU A 104 -5.42 -3.71 -3.24
N LEU A 105 -5.35 -4.89 -2.62
CA LEU A 105 -4.14 -5.45 -2.02
C LEU A 105 -3.33 -6.21 -3.06
N ALA A 106 -2.06 -5.83 -3.27
CA ALA A 106 -1.14 -6.49 -4.21
C ALA A 106 -0.58 -7.81 -3.70
N ASN A 107 -0.27 -7.91 -2.40
CA ASN A 107 0.35 -9.11 -1.83
C ASN A 107 -0.48 -10.34 -2.19
N GLY A 108 0.14 -11.41 -2.68
CA GLY A 108 -0.60 -12.61 -3.07
C GLY A 108 -1.09 -12.64 -4.51
N ARG A 109 -0.86 -11.59 -5.30
CA ARG A 109 -1.40 -11.42 -6.65
C ARG A 109 -0.37 -11.32 -7.76
N THR A 110 0.89 -11.03 -7.43
CA THR A 110 1.93 -10.83 -8.44
C THR A 110 2.65 -12.15 -8.75
N PRO A 111 3.33 -12.26 -9.91
CA PRO A 111 4.02 -13.50 -10.30
C PRO A 111 5.01 -14.02 -9.24
N SER A 112 5.75 -13.13 -8.56
CA SER A 112 6.75 -13.52 -7.57
C SER A 112 6.24 -13.53 -6.12
N ASP A 113 4.97 -13.17 -5.87
CA ASP A 113 4.35 -13.17 -4.55
C ASP A 113 2.96 -13.80 -4.58
N SER A 114 2.80 -14.95 -5.24
CA SER A 114 1.57 -15.74 -5.17
C SER A 114 1.86 -17.21 -4.83
N PRO A 115 1.48 -17.71 -3.63
CA PRO A 115 0.83 -16.99 -2.53
C PRO A 115 1.75 -15.97 -1.87
N ALA A 116 1.16 -14.97 -1.19
CA ALA A 116 1.88 -13.93 -0.45
C ALA A 116 2.84 -14.54 0.58
N ASP A 117 4.10 -14.13 0.57
CA ASP A 117 5.12 -14.60 1.50
C ASP A 117 5.17 -13.78 2.79
N TYR A 118 5.65 -14.41 3.86
CA TYR A 118 5.79 -13.78 5.16
C TYR A 118 6.71 -12.57 5.08
N THR A 119 6.20 -11.41 5.45
CA THR A 119 7.00 -10.18 5.53
C THR A 119 7.57 -9.95 6.93
N TYR A 120 7.08 -10.70 7.91
CA TYR A 120 7.57 -10.70 9.28
C TYR A 120 7.80 -12.14 9.74
N VAL A 121 8.98 -12.40 10.28
CA VAL A 121 9.39 -13.70 10.84
C VAL A 121 10.12 -13.47 12.15
N SER A 122 9.61 -14.08 13.22
CA SER A 122 10.24 -14.06 14.53
C SER A 122 10.20 -15.44 15.18
N LYS A 123 10.80 -15.55 16.38
CA LYS A 123 10.77 -16.79 17.16
C LYS A 123 9.36 -17.23 17.57
N THR A 124 8.40 -16.31 17.61
CA THR A 124 7.02 -16.58 18.04
C THR A 124 6.06 -16.82 16.89
N GLY A 125 6.53 -16.67 15.64
CA GLY A 125 5.75 -16.98 14.45
C GLY A 125 6.06 -16.06 13.28
N SER A 126 5.27 -16.21 12.23
CA SER A 126 5.40 -15.47 10.98
C SER A 126 4.05 -14.90 10.57
N SER A 127 4.09 -13.77 9.86
CA SER A 127 2.89 -13.08 9.37
C SER A 127 3.16 -12.27 8.12
N VAL A 128 2.10 -12.02 7.36
CA VAL A 128 2.09 -11.07 6.24
C VAL A 128 1.45 -9.78 6.75
N ILE A 129 2.27 -8.83 7.18
CA ILE A 129 1.81 -7.57 7.83
C ILE A 129 2.38 -6.31 7.17
N ASP A 130 3.40 -6.47 6.33
CA ASP A 130 3.89 -5.42 5.45
C ASP A 130 3.12 -5.51 4.13
N LEU A 131 2.05 -4.72 4.02
CA LEU A 131 1.07 -4.83 2.94
C LEU A 131 1.28 -3.71 1.93
N LEU A 132 0.88 -3.94 0.68
CA LEU A 132 0.88 -2.95 -0.39
C LEU A 132 -0.51 -2.84 -1.02
N PHE A 133 -1.09 -1.66 -0.90
CA PHE A 133 -2.37 -1.29 -1.50
C PHE A 133 -2.16 -0.32 -2.64
N LEU A 134 -3.01 -0.41 -3.66
CA LEU A 134 -2.97 0.47 -4.81
C LEU A 134 -4.39 0.73 -5.35
N ASN A 135 -4.63 1.94 -5.85
CA ASN A 135 -5.91 2.28 -6.49
C ASN A 135 -5.89 2.05 -8.01
N ASP A 136 -4.70 1.89 -8.61
CA ASP A 136 -4.53 1.60 -10.05
C ASP A 136 -3.40 0.57 -10.24
N PRO A 137 -3.69 -0.65 -10.74
CA PRO A 137 -2.70 -1.71 -10.94
C PRO A 137 -1.87 -1.62 -12.21
N SER A 138 -2.18 -0.70 -13.14
CA SER A 138 -1.56 -0.64 -14.47
C SER A 138 -0.03 -0.48 -14.46
N GLY A 139 0.54 0.09 -13.38
CA GLY A 139 1.98 0.25 -13.25
C GLY A 139 2.69 -0.85 -12.49
N LEU A 140 2.00 -1.68 -11.72
CA LEU A 140 2.66 -2.71 -10.91
C LEU A 140 3.02 -3.91 -11.80
N ARG A 141 4.30 -4.27 -11.83
CA ARG A 141 4.81 -5.43 -12.57
C ARG A 141 4.96 -6.64 -11.66
N ASP A 142 5.58 -6.42 -10.50
CA ASP A 142 5.84 -7.50 -9.56
C ASP A 142 6.02 -7.00 -8.13
N LEU A 143 5.87 -7.92 -7.19
CA LEU A 143 6.15 -7.77 -5.78
C LEU A 143 6.87 -9.05 -5.34
N SER A 144 7.92 -8.91 -4.52
CA SER A 144 8.62 -10.05 -3.94
C SER A 144 9.11 -9.75 -2.53
N VAL A 145 9.17 -10.78 -1.69
CA VAL A 145 9.77 -10.72 -0.37
C VAL A 145 11.14 -11.37 -0.43
N VAL A 146 12.15 -10.71 0.14
CA VAL A 146 13.54 -11.18 0.09
C VAL A 146 14.12 -11.31 1.50
N ASP A 147 14.88 -12.38 1.73
CA ASP A 147 15.50 -12.69 3.03
C ASP A 147 17.02 -12.52 2.96
N PHE A 148 17.48 -11.27 2.96
CA PHE A 148 18.91 -10.95 3.04
C PHE A 148 19.29 -10.10 4.26
N LEU A 149 18.31 -9.64 5.05
CA LEU A 149 18.53 -8.82 6.25
C LEU A 149 18.24 -9.62 7.51
N HIS A 150 19.18 -10.49 7.92
CA HIS A 150 19.01 -11.34 9.10
C HIS A 150 19.01 -10.58 10.44
N SER A 151 19.17 -9.26 10.44
CA SER A 151 19.15 -8.40 11.64
C SER A 151 17.76 -7.86 11.99
N SER A 152 16.78 -8.01 11.10
CA SER A 152 15.41 -7.52 11.30
C SER A 152 14.44 -8.70 11.29
N PRO A 153 13.40 -8.70 12.15
CA PRO A 153 12.30 -9.66 12.00
C PRO A 153 11.40 -9.32 10.82
N HIS A 154 11.48 -8.10 10.26
CA HIS A 154 10.82 -7.76 8.99
C HIS A 154 11.74 -8.06 7.81
N LEU A 155 11.19 -8.78 6.82
CA LEU A 155 11.81 -9.08 5.54
C LEU A 155 11.49 -7.95 4.56
N PRO A 156 12.48 -7.44 3.80
CA PRO A 156 12.24 -6.45 2.77
C PRO A 156 11.22 -6.91 1.73
N VAL A 157 10.31 -6.00 1.39
CA VAL A 157 9.38 -6.13 0.25
C VAL A 157 9.90 -5.27 -0.89
N ILE A 158 10.14 -5.90 -2.04
CA ILE A 158 10.57 -5.24 -3.27
C ILE A 158 9.38 -5.12 -4.21
N VAL A 159 9.20 -3.93 -4.78
CA VAL A 159 8.11 -3.61 -5.71
C VAL A 159 8.71 -3.18 -7.03
N GLU A 160 8.31 -3.85 -8.12
CA GLU A 160 8.72 -3.51 -9.48
C GLU A 160 7.59 -2.75 -10.18
N MET A 161 7.91 -1.54 -10.64
CA MET A 161 6.96 -0.65 -11.31
C MET A 161 7.37 -0.38 -12.75
N ALA A 162 6.39 -0.34 -13.65
CA ALA A 162 6.54 0.15 -15.00
C ALA A 162 6.83 1.66 -14.97
N THR A 163 7.97 2.07 -15.52
CA THR A 163 8.24 3.47 -15.82
C THR A 163 7.95 3.73 -17.29
N ASP A 164 7.23 4.82 -17.59
CA ASP A 164 7.20 5.33 -18.96
C ASP A 164 8.52 6.07 -19.15
N VAL A 165 9.53 5.40 -19.72
CA VAL A 165 10.69 6.13 -20.25
C VAL A 165 10.19 6.81 -21.53
N VAL A 166 9.76 8.06 -21.40
CA VAL A 166 9.59 8.93 -22.56
C VAL A 166 11.00 9.14 -23.13
N TYR A 167 11.33 8.43 -24.21
CA TYR A 167 12.47 8.80 -25.03
C TYR A 167 12.11 10.10 -25.74
N ALA A 168 12.30 11.23 -25.07
CA ALA A 168 12.31 12.52 -25.72
C ALA A 168 13.40 12.47 -26.80
N ASN A 169 13.00 12.71 -28.04
CA ASN A 169 13.93 12.89 -29.15
C ASN A 169 15.01 13.89 -28.71
N GLN A 170 16.26 13.53 -29.00
CA GLN A 170 17.49 14.13 -28.47
C GLN A 170 17.43 15.65 -28.31
N LYS A 171 17.82 16.10 -27.10
CA LYS A 171 17.81 17.47 -26.56
C LYS A 171 16.45 17.91 -26.03
N ASP A 172 16.10 17.41 -24.85
CA ASP A 172 15.78 18.24 -23.70
C ASP A 172 15.80 17.35 -22.45
N GLU A 173 16.02 17.96 -21.30
CA GLU A 173 16.43 17.34 -20.04
C GLU A 173 15.65 16.07 -19.69
N LYS A 174 16.37 15.03 -19.22
CA LYS A 174 15.74 13.86 -18.59
C LYS A 174 14.85 14.35 -17.45
N GLU A 175 13.54 14.34 -17.63
CA GLU A 175 12.60 14.42 -16.51
C GLU A 175 12.89 13.21 -15.61
N MET A 176 13.70 13.45 -14.58
CA MET A 176 13.88 12.50 -13.50
C MET A 176 12.53 12.37 -12.81
N ALA A 177 11.96 11.16 -12.81
CA ALA A 177 10.81 10.86 -11.98
C ALA A 177 11.15 11.25 -10.53
N THR A 178 10.51 12.31 -10.05
CA THR A 178 10.79 12.81 -8.69
C THR A 178 10.12 11.88 -7.69
N GLN A 179 10.94 11.10 -6.97
CA GLN A 179 10.47 10.26 -5.89
C GLN A 179 10.50 11.05 -4.58
N TYR A 180 9.34 11.23 -3.95
CA TYR A 180 9.25 11.80 -2.61
C TYR A 180 9.01 10.67 -1.60
N ILE A 181 9.96 10.46 -0.68
CA ILE A 181 9.84 9.50 0.41
C ILE A 181 9.51 10.30 1.68
N PHE A 182 8.35 10.04 2.26
CA PHE A 182 7.95 10.60 3.56
C PHE A 182 8.19 9.56 4.65
N ARG A 183 8.80 9.98 5.76
CA ARG A 183 9.02 9.16 6.96
C ARG A 183 8.39 9.84 8.17
N TRP A 184 7.91 9.08 9.14
CA TRP A 184 7.31 9.65 10.35
C TRP A 184 8.27 10.46 11.21
N ASP A 185 7.67 11.49 11.81
CA ASP A 185 8.22 12.33 12.86
C ASP A 185 7.28 12.25 14.06
N GLU A 186 7.65 11.43 15.04
CA GLU A 186 6.91 11.23 16.30
C GLU A 186 6.66 12.56 17.05
N GLY A 187 7.47 13.60 16.81
CA GLY A 187 7.32 14.91 17.43
C GLY A 187 6.05 15.67 17.01
N LYS A 188 5.33 15.22 15.98
CA LYS A 188 4.11 15.87 15.48
C LYS A 188 2.80 15.24 15.97
N VAL A 189 2.86 14.13 16.71
CA VAL A 189 1.69 13.40 17.22
C VAL A 189 0.83 14.27 18.15
N SER A 190 1.46 15.10 18.97
CA SER A 190 0.79 15.96 19.96
C SER A 190 -0.07 17.07 19.36
N LYS A 191 0.04 17.35 18.06
CA LYS A 191 -0.78 18.35 17.36
C LYS A 191 -2.15 17.81 16.90
N TRP A 192 -2.32 16.50 16.87
CA TRP A 192 -3.46 15.84 16.23
C TRP A 192 -4.27 14.97 17.19
N LEU A 193 -3.81 14.81 18.43
CA LEU A 193 -4.63 14.26 19.51
C LEU A 193 -5.46 15.40 20.11
N PRO A 194 -6.80 15.39 20.03
CA PRO A 194 -7.57 16.17 20.99
C PRO A 194 -7.29 15.57 22.38
N MET A 195 -7.10 16.45 23.37
CA MET A 195 -7.03 16.04 24.78
C MET A 195 -8.24 15.19 25.19
#